data_AF-S4PK07-F1
#
_entry.id   AF-S4PK07-F1
#
_cell.length_a   1.000
_cell.length_b   1.000
_cell.length_c   1.000
_cell.angle_alpha   90.00
_cell.angle_beta   90.00
_cell.angle_gamma   90.00
#
_symmetry.space_group_name_H-M   'P 1'
#
loop_
_entity.id
_entity.type
_entity.pdbx_description
1 polymer ?
#
loop_
_entity_poly.entity_id
_entity_poly.type
_entity_poly.pdbx_seq_one_letter_code
_entity_poly.pdbx_strand_id
1 'polypeptide(L)' 'MELPAVKRARALQLVRAGYKRIEDIAKASVDELANNVAHLSRSAADHLISAARVMLIEKVENLRAEAEDVMEELKL' A
#
# COMPACT_ATOMS: atom_id res chain seq x y z
N MET A 1 -5.08 -8.24 1.30
CA MET A 1 -4.31 -6.99 1.43
C MET A 1 -3.81 -6.91 2.85
N GLU A 2 -2.51 -6.74 3.01
CA GLU A 2 -1.87 -6.47 4.31
C GLU A 2 -1.36 -5.03 4.31
N LEU A 3 -1.70 -4.27 5.35
CA LEU A 3 -1.27 -2.89 5.57
C LEU A 3 -0.90 -2.76 7.05
N PRO A 4 0.26 -2.18 7.39
CA PRO A 4 0.64 -1.92 8.77
C PRO A 4 -0.47 -1.19 9.51
N ALA A 5 -0.72 -1.59 10.75
CA ALA A 5 -1.75 -1.03 11.63
C ALA A 5 -3.20 -1.08 11.11
N VAL A 6 -3.49 -1.78 10.00
CA VAL A 6 -4.85 -1.99 9.51
C VAL A 6 -5.43 -3.28 10.09
N LYS A 7 -6.37 -3.13 11.03
CA LYS A 7 -7.14 -4.27 11.55
C LYS A 7 -7.94 -4.94 10.42
N ARG A 8 -8.17 -6.25 10.54
CA ARG A 8 -8.95 -7.06 9.57
C ARG A 8 -10.27 -6.42 9.14
N ALA A 9 -11.00 -5.80 10.08
CA ALA A 9 -12.25 -5.11 9.79
C ALA A 9 -12.07 -3.95 8.79
N ARG A 10 -11.02 -3.13 8.94
CA ARG A 10 -10.70 -2.03 8.03
C ARG A 10 -10.24 -2.56 6.66
N ALA A 11 -9.44 -3.63 6.64
CA ALA A 11 -9.06 -4.29 5.39
C ALA A 11 -10.30 -4.77 4.59
N LEU A 12 -11.30 -5.33 5.29
CA LEU A 12 -12.57 -5.73 4.66
C LEU A 12 -13.35 -4.53 4.11
N GLN A 13 -13.38 -3.39 4.81
CA GLN A 13 -14.02 -2.17 4.31
C GLN A 13 -13.33 -1.65 3.04
N LEU A 14 -12.00 -1.63 3.02
CA LEU A 14 -11.21 -1.22 1.84
C LEU A 14 -11.52 -2.11 0.63
N VAL A 15 -11.51 -3.44 0.82
CA VAL A 15 -11.82 -4.40 -0.25
C VAL A 15 -13.25 -4.23 -0.78
N ARG A 16 -14.22 -4.00 0.11
CA ARG A 16 -15.63 -3.74 -0.26
C ARG A 16 -15.81 -2.43 -1.01
N ALA A 17 -14.99 -1.42 -0.69
CA ALA A 17 -14.94 -0.15 -1.39
C ALA A 17 -14.15 -0.21 -2.72
N GLY A 18 -13.66 -1.38 -3.13
CA GLY A 18 -12.97 -1.58 -4.40
C GLY A 18 -11.43 -1.53 -4.33
N TYR A 19 -10.86 -1.17 -3.17
CA TYR A 19 -9.41 -1.13 -2.95
C TYR A 19 -8.91 -2.54 -2.58
N LYS A 20 -8.61 -3.35 -3.59
CA LYS A 20 -8.27 -4.78 -3.42
C LYS A 20 -6.77 -5.00 -3.27
N ARG A 21 -5.96 -4.09 -3.80
CA ARG A 21 -4.50 -4.15 -3.79
C ARG A 21 -3.89 -2.89 -3.21
N ILE A 22 -2.66 -2.99 -2.69
CA ILE A 22 -1.95 -1.88 -2.05
C ILE A 22 -1.77 -0.69 -2.99
N GLU A 23 -1.59 -0.98 -4.28
CA GLU A 23 -1.47 0.02 -5.35
C GLU A 23 -2.74 0.84 -5.53
N ASP A 24 -3.92 0.24 -5.28
CA ASP A 24 -5.20 0.95 -5.37
C ASP A 24 -5.27 2.06 -4.31
N ILE A 25 -4.73 1.80 -3.12
CA ILE A 25 -4.67 2.77 -2.01
C ILE A 25 -3.59 3.82 -2.26
N ALA A 26 -2.39 3.40 -2.70
CA ALA A 26 -1.28 4.32 -2.95
C ALA A 26 -1.59 5.38 -4.03
N LYS A 27 -2.46 5.02 -4.99
CA LYS A 27 -2.91 5.89 -6.09
C LYS A 27 -4.15 6.72 -5.78
N ALA A 28 -4.90 6.37 -4.74
CA ALA A 28 -6.11 7.09 -4.39
C ALA A 28 -5.81 8.52 -3.91
N SER A 29 -6.76 9.44 -4.11
CA SER A 29 -6.76 10.71 -3.40
C SER A 29 -7.33 10.56 -1.98
N VAL A 30 -6.93 11.47 -1.09
CA VAL A 30 -7.43 11.51 0.30
C VAL A 30 -8.96 11.63 0.33
N ASP A 31 -9.53 12.47 -0.55
CA ASP A 31 -10.97 12.71 -0.61
C ASP A 31 -11.74 11.50 -1.13
N GLU A 32 -11.28 10.85 -2.20
CA GLU A 32 -11.91 9.62 -2.69
C GLU A 32 -11.89 8.52 -1.64
N LEU A 33 -10.74 8.30 -0.99
CA LEU A 33 -10.59 7.24 -0.01
C LEU A 33 -11.43 7.49 1.25
N ALA A 34 -11.46 8.74 1.75
CA ALA A 34 -12.29 9.12 2.89
C ALA A 34 -13.80 9.02 2.60
N ASN A 35 -14.22 9.35 1.38
CA ASN A 35 -15.63 9.31 0.99
C ASN A 35 -16.13 7.88 0.72
N ASN A 36 -15.29 7.02 0.15
CA ASN A 36 -15.68 5.66 -0.24
C ASN A 36 -15.59 4.64 0.89
N VAL A 37 -14.86 4.95 1.97
CA VAL A 37 -14.63 4.03 3.09
C VAL A 37 -15.33 4.57 4.35
N ALA A 38 -16.35 3.84 4.81
CA ALA A 38 -17.14 4.24 5.97
C ALA A 38 -16.26 4.52 7.22
N HIS A 39 -16.58 5.62 7.92
CA HIS A 39 -15.89 6.06 9.13
C HIS A 39 -14.38 6.19 8.96
N LEU A 40 -13.91 6.63 7.79
CA LEU A 40 -12.51 6.98 7.56
C LEU A 40 -12.36 8.50 7.58
N SER A 41 -11.57 9.02 8.51
CA SER A 41 -11.24 10.45 8.52
C SER A 41 -10.22 10.77 7.41
N ARG A 42 -10.17 12.03 6.96
CA ARG A 42 -9.17 12.49 5.98
C ARG A 42 -7.74 12.23 6.44
N SER A 43 -7.43 12.49 7.72
CA SER A 43 -6.09 12.22 8.27
C SER A 43 -5.75 10.73 8.26
N ALA A 44 -6.72 9.85 8.58
CA ALA A 44 -6.50 8.41 8.52
C ALA A 44 -6.34 7.93 7.07
N ALA A 45 -7.10 8.50 6.12
CA ALA A 45 -6.94 8.22 4.70
C ALA A 45 -5.54 8.63 4.19
N ASP A 46 -5.07 9.83 4.55
CA ASP A 46 -3.74 10.32 4.19
C ASP A 46 -2.62 9.43 4.74
N HIS A 47 -2.72 9.01 6.00
CA HIS A 47 -1.79 8.05 6.59
C HIS A 47 -1.81 6.69 5.87
N LEU A 48 -2.99 6.18 5.48
CA LEU A 48 -3.08 4.93 4.72
C LEU A 48 -2.42 5.04 3.35
N ILE A 49 -2.64 6.15 2.64
CA ILE A 49 -2.04 6.42 1.33
C ILE A 49 -0.51 6.49 1.47
N SER A 50 -0.02 7.23 2.47
CA SER A 50 1.42 7.36 2.73
C SER A 50 2.06 6.02 3.09
N ALA A 51 1.43 5.25 3.99
CA ALA A 51 1.91 3.91 4.36
C ALA A 51 1.93 2.95 3.17
N ALA A 52 0.91 2.98 2.31
CA ALA A 52 0.86 2.18 1.10
C ALA A 52 1.99 2.53 0.11
N ARG A 53 2.32 3.82 -0.03
CA ARG A 53 3.43 4.27 -0.87
C ARG A 53 4.79 3.84 -0.32
N VAL A 54 5.02 3.98 0.98
CA VAL A 54 6.25 3.54 1.64
C VAL A 54 6.46 2.04 1.42
N MET A 55 5.43 1.21 1.65
CA MET A 55 5.52 -0.23 1.40
C MET A 55 5.88 -0.57 -0.05
N LEU A 56 5.32 0.17 -1.02
CA LEU A 56 5.63 -0.05 -2.43
C LEU A 56 7.07 0.36 -2.77
N ILE A 57 7.59 1.43 -2.16
CA ILE A 57 8.97 1.85 -2.31
C ILE A 57 9.90 0.79 -1.71
N GLU A 58 9.64 0.34 -0.48
CA GLU A 58 10.40 -0.74 0.16
C GLU A 58 10.40 -2.01 -0.68
N LYS A 59 9.25 -2.37 -1.28
CA LYS A 59 9.17 -3.51 -2.21
C LYS A 59 10.06 -3.32 -3.43
N VAL A 60 10.12 -2.11 -4.00
CA VAL A 60 10.99 -1.82 -5.15
C VAL A 60 12.46 -1.92 -4.76
N GLU A 61 12.85 -1.35 -3.62
CA GLU A 61 14.23 -1.40 -3.15
C GLU A 61 14.66 -2.85 -2.85
N ASN A 62 13.82 -3.65 -2.20
CA ASN A 62 14.09 -5.07 -1.96
C ASN A 62 14.26 -5.86 -3.27
N LEU A 63 13.40 -5.62 -4.26
CA LEU A 63 13.50 -6.27 -5.57
C LEU A 63 14.76 -5.85 -6.34
N ARG A 64 15.22 -4.61 -6.15
CA ARG A 64 16.47 -4.13 -6.75
C ARG A 64 17.69 -4.79 -6.11
N ALA A 65 17.71 -4.86 -4.78
CA ALA A 65 18.77 -5.55 -4.06
C ALA A 65 18.84 -7.03 -4.45
N GLU A 66 17.69 -7.73 -4.48
CA GLU A 66 17.62 -9.13 -4.92
C GLU A 66 18.11 -9.31 -6.36
N ALA A 67 17.79 -8.37 -7.27
CA ALA A 67 18.29 -8.42 -8.64
C ALA A 67 19.81 -8.17 -8.72
N GLU A 68 20.35 -7.26 -7.92
CA GLU A 68 21.78 -6.98 -7.83
C GLU A 68 22.54 -8.20 -7.32
N ASP A 69 22.06 -8.85 -6.26
CA ASP A 69 22.62 -10.08 -5.71
C ASP A 69 22.70 -11.19 -6.78
N VAL A 70 21.61 -11.40 -7.53
CA VAL A 70 21.57 -12.40 -8.61
C VAL A 70 22.53 -12.04 -9.75
N MET A 71 22.69 -10.76 -10.09
CA MET A 71 23.63 -10.31 -11.12
C MET A 71 25.09 -10.54 -10.68
N GLU A 72 25.41 -10.25 -9.41
CA GLU A 72 26.73 -10.50 -8.84
C GLU A 72 27.08 -12.00 -8.86
N GLU A 73 26.14 -12.86 -8.46
CA GLU A 73 26.31 -14.33 -8.50
C GLU A 73 26.59 -14.84 -9.93
N LEU A 74 25.92 -14.27 -10.93
CA LEU A 74 26.10 -14.62 -12.34
C LEU A 74 27.33 -13.96 -12.98
N LYS A 75 28.04 -13.07 -12.26
CA LYS A 75 29.16 -12.24 -12.77
C LYS A 75 28.78 -11.42 -14.00
N LEU A 76 27.54 -10.94 -14.04
CA LEU A 76 27.02 -10.08 -15.12
C LEU A 76 27.17 -8.59 -14.78
#